data_AF-A0A7V1PXA9-F1
#
_entry.id   AF-A0A7V1PXA9-F1
#
_cell.length_a   1.000
_cell.length_b   1.000
_cell.length_c   1.000
_cell.angle_alpha   90.00
_cell.angle_beta   90.00
_cell.angle_gamma   90.00
#
_symmetry.space_group_name_H-M   'P 1'
#
loop_
_entity.id
_entity.type
_entity.pdbx_description
1 polymer ?
#
loop_
_entity_poly.entity_id
_entity_poly.type
_entity_poly.pdbx_seq_one_letter_code
_entity_poly.pdbx_strand_id
1 'polypeptide(L)' 'FNPSTTINYSIPKRGFVQLKVYDILGNVVATLVNKEEPRGNYSINYDASKLTSGVYFYSLLSGNFSKTKKLVLLK' A
#
# COMPACT_ATOMS: atom_id res chain seq x y z
N PHE A 1 19.99 -3.81 4.75
CA PHE A 1 18.67 -3.26 4.37
C PHE A 1 17.90 -4.24 3.51
N ASN A 2 16.59 -4.41 3.75
CA ASN A 2 15.70 -5.11 2.83
C ASN A 2 14.66 -4.10 2.30
N PRO A 3 14.76 -3.65 1.03
CA PRO A 3 13.81 -2.71 0.43
C PRO A 3 12.46 -3.33 0.09
N SER A 4 12.37 -4.67 0.09
CA SER A 4 11.16 -5.38 -0.25
C SER A 4 10.30 -5.60 1.00
N THR A 5 8.99 -5.42 0.86
CA THR A 5 8.03 -5.72 1.92
C THR A 5 6.78 -6.36 1.34
N THR A 6 6.21 -7.30 2.09
CA THR A 6 4.96 -7.93 1.74
C THR A 6 3.80 -7.21 2.41
N ILE A 7 2.94 -6.59 1.61
CA ILE A 7 1.73 -5.92 2.07
C ILE A 7 0.55 -6.88 1.95
N ASN A 8 0.05 -7.32 3.10
CA ASN A 8 -1.14 -8.15 3.19
C ASN A 8 -2.38 -7.30 3.48
N TYR A 9 -3.44 -7.54 2.73
CA TYR A 9 -4.74 -6.90 2.92
C TYR A 9 -5.90 -7.84 2.61
N SER A 10 -7.07 -7.52 3.15
CA SER A 10 -8.30 -8.29 2.94
C SER A 10 -9.40 -7.38 2.44
N ILE A 11 -10.18 -7.91 1.49
CA ILE A 11 -11.33 -7.26 0.90
C ILE A 11 -12.58 -8.00 1.41
N PRO A 12 -13.42 -7.36 2.25
CA PRO A 12 -14.57 -8.04 2.85
C PRO A 12 -15.74 -8.23 1.87
N LYS A 13 -15.83 -7.38 0.84
CA LYS A 13 -16.87 -7.41 -0.21
C LYS A 13 -16.25 -6.99 -1.54
N ARG A 14 -16.71 -7.58 -2.66
CA ARG A 14 -16.29 -7.16 -4.01
C ARG A 14 -16.45 -5.64 -4.15
N GLY A 15 -15.45 -4.98 -4.73
CA GLY A 15 -15.51 -3.55 -5.00
C GLY A 15 -14.21 -3.01 -5.58
N PHE A 16 -14.22 -1.71 -5.87
CA PHE A 16 -13.04 -1.00 -6.33
C PHE A 16 -12.05 -0.78 -5.19
N VAL A 17 -10.79 -1.17 -5.41
CA VAL A 17 -9.71 -1.10 -4.43
C VAL A 17 -8.56 -0.24 -4.92
N GLN A 18 -8.09 0.65 -4.05
CA GLN A 18 -6.87 1.41 -4.24
C GLN A 18 -5.89 1.12 -3.11
N LEU A 19 -4.66 0.75 -3.47
CA LEU A 19 -3.53 0.66 -2.55
C LEU A 19 -2.44 1.59 -3.05
N LYS A 20 -2.18 2.67 -2.31
CA LYS A 20 -1.22 3.70 -2.68
C LYS A 20 -0.20 3.89 -1.57
N VAL A 21 1.02 4.29 -1.93
CA VAL A 21 2.11 4.66 -1.03
C VAL A 21 2.34 6.16 -1.13
N TYR A 22 2.53 6.79 0.02
CA TYR A 22 2.64 8.22 0.22
C TYR A 22 3.91 8.56 1.01
N ASP A 23 4.54 9.69 0.69
CA ASP A 23 5.54 10.31 1.56
C ASP A 23 4.90 11.06 2.75
N ILE A 24 5.72 11.65 3.62
CA ILE A 24 5.25 12.41 4.79
C ILE A 24 4.49 13.70 4.43
N LEU A 25 4.64 14.20 3.20
CA LEU A 25 3.94 15.38 2.70
C LEU A 25 2.60 15.03 2.05
N GLY A 26 2.29 13.73 1.91
CA GLY A 26 1.07 13.23 1.28
C GLY A 26 1.17 13.07 -0.24
N ASN A 27 2.36 13.17 -0.83
CA ASN A 27 2.53 12.90 -2.26
C ASN A 27 2.45 11.41 -2.53
N VAL A 28 1.73 11.00 -3.58
CA VAL A 28 1.70 9.60 -4.02
C VAL A 28 3.03 9.25 -4.68
N VAL A 29 3.78 8.33 -4.07
CA VAL A 29 5.07 7.84 -4.59
C VAL A 29 4.94 6.49 -5.31
N ALA A 30 3.88 5.73 -5.03
CA ALA A 30 3.56 4.51 -5.77
C ALA A 30 2.06 4.21 -5.72
N THR A 31 1.53 3.61 -6.80
CA THR A 31 0.19 3.00 -6.82
C THR A 31 0.37 1.51 -7.06
N LEU A 32 0.01 0.69 -6.06
CA LEU A 32 0.20 -0.76 -6.08
C LEU A 32 -1.05 -1.49 -6.57
N VAL A 33 -2.24 -0.94 -6.28
CA VAL A 33 -3.55 -1.45 -6.73
C VAL A 33 -4.43 -0.27 -7.09
N ASN A 34 -5.19 -0.39 -8.18
CA ASN A 34 -6.20 0.57 -8.60
C ASN A 34 -7.20 -0.09 -9.56
N LYS A 35 -7.98 -1.05 -9.05
CA LYS A 35 -8.90 -1.86 -9.87
C LYS A 35 -10.00 -2.48 -9.02
N GLU A 36 -11.04 -3.02 -9.67
CA GLU A 36 -12.00 -3.87 -8.99
C GLU A 36 -11.39 -5.22 -8.60
N GLU A 37 -11.65 -5.64 -7.37
CA GLU A 37 -11.25 -6.96 -6.88
C GLU A 37 -12.41 -7.65 -6.16
N PRO A 38 -12.51 -9.00 -6.26
CA PRO A 38 -13.47 -9.76 -5.50
C PRO A 38 -13.15 -9.78 -4.00
N ARG A 39 -14.08 -10.29 -3.20
CA ARG A 39 -13.82 -10.59 -1.79
C ARG A 39 -12.67 -11.60 -1.70
N GLY A 40 -11.68 -11.33 -0.85
CA GLY A 40 -10.53 -12.22 -0.70
C GLY A 40 -9.43 -11.65 0.18
N ASN A 41 -8.37 -12.43 0.37
CA ASN A 41 -7.12 -12.00 0.98
C ASN A 41 -6.07 -11.88 -0.10
N TYR A 42 -5.29 -10.81 -0.05
CA TYR A 42 -4.32 -10.46 -1.06
C TYR A 42 -2.97 -10.16 -0.42
N SER A 43 -1.93 -10.44 -1.18
CA SER A 43 -0.55 -10.22 -0.78
C SER A 43 0.19 -9.63 -1.96
N ILE A 44 0.81 -8.47 -1.75
CA ILE A 44 1.63 -7.79 -2.77
C ILE A 44 3.03 -7.64 -2.23
N ASN A 45 4.02 -8.05 -3.03
CA ASN A 45 5.41 -7.71 -2.79
C ASN A 45 5.68 -6.32 -3.37
N TYR A 46 6.08 -5.38 -2.51
CA TYR A 46 6.45 -4.03 -2.89
C TYR A 46 7.96 -3.86 -2.72
N ASP A 47 8.66 -3.61 -3.83
CA ASP A 47 10.06 -3.20 -3.83
C ASP A 47 10.18 -1.67 -3.73
N ALA A 48 10.60 -1.20 -2.56
CA ALA A 48 10.86 0.22 -2.28
C ALA A 48 12.32 0.63 -2.55
N SER A 49 13.11 -0.14 -3.30
CA SER A 49 14.54 0.11 -3.55
C SER A 49 14.83 1.50 -4.13
N LYS A 50 13.89 2.03 -4.92
CA LYS A 50 13.98 3.36 -5.55
C LYS A 50 13.66 4.53 -4.61
N LEU A 51 13.15 4.27 -3.41
CA LEU A 51 12.85 5.30 -2.41
C LEU A 51 14.07 5.55 -1.50
N THR A 52 14.17 6.75 -0.92
CA THR A 52 15.19 7.10 0.08
C THR A 52 14.82 6.56 1.45
N SER A 53 15.79 6.43 2.37
CA SER A 53 15.47 6.15 3.78
C SER A 53 14.50 7.20 4.32
N GLY A 54 13.50 6.75 5.08
CA GLY A 54 12.47 7.65 5.57
C GLY A 54 11.20 6.94 6.01
N VAL A 55 10.21 7.75 6.39
CA VAL A 55 8.88 7.31 6.75
C VAL A 55 7.94 7.50 5.56
N TYR A 56 7.18 6.47 5.26
CA TYR A 56 6.14 6.46 4.24
C TYR A 56 4.86 5.92 4.86
N PHE A 57 3.76 6.10 4.16
CA PHE A 57 2.47 5.55 4.53
C PHE A 57 1.89 4.81 3.33
N TYR A 58 1.29 3.65 3.55
CA TYR A 58 0.44 3.04 2.53
C TYR A 58 -1.00 3.05 3.00
N SER A 59 -1.90 3.40 2.09
CA SER A 59 -3.33 3.47 2.35
C SER A 59 -4.09 2.54 1.42
N LEU A 60 -4.94 1.71 2.00
CA LEU A 60 -5.89 0.84 1.32
C LEU A 60 -7.28 1.48 1.40
N LEU A 61 -7.89 1.74 0.25
CA LEU A 61 -9.26 2.21 0.11
C LEU A 61 -10.09 1.15 -0.59
N SER A 62 -11.28 0.85 -0.07
CA SER A 62 -12.24 -0.08 -0.66
C SER A 62 -13.68 0.32 -0.28
N GLY A 63 -14.39 1.01 -1.17
CA GLY A 63 -15.68 1.62 -0.85
C GLY A 63 -15.56 2.60 0.33
N ASN A 64 -16.35 2.39 1.40
CA ASN A 64 -16.29 3.21 2.62
C ASN A 64 -15.18 2.81 3.59
N PHE A 65 -14.40 1.77 3.28
CA PHE A 65 -13.31 1.31 4.12
C PHE A 65 -11.99 2.00 3.72
N SER A 66 -11.30 2.55 4.70
CA SER A 66 -9.95 3.09 4.56
C SER A 66 -9.06 2.57 5.68
N LYS A 67 -7.85 2.12 5.34
CA LYS A 67 -6.85 1.71 6.32
C LYS A 67 -5.47 2.18 5.88
N THR A 68 -4.85 3.00 6.71
CA THR A 68 -3.48 3.49 6.50
C THR A 68 -2.54 2.84 7.50
N LYS A 69 -1.33 2.49 7.04
CA LYS A 69 -0.26 1.94 7.88
C LYS A 69 1.07 2.63 7.56
N LYS A 70 1.90 2.76 8.58
CA LYS A 70 3.24 3.33 8.49
C LYS A 70 4.23 2.31 7.92
N LEU A 71 5.08 2.74 6.99
CA LEU A 71 6.19 1.99 6.41
C LEU A 71 7.47 2.77 6.73
N VAL A 72 8.44 2.11 7.38
CA VAL A 72 9.74 2.72 7.69
C VAL A 72 10.79 2.06 6.82
N LEU A 73 11.48 2.84 6.02
CA LEU A 73 12.51 2.38 5.10
C LEU A 73 13.89 2.78 5.63
N LEU A 74 14.77 1.79 5.83
CA LEU A 74 16.11 1.97 6.41
C LEU A 74 17.21 1.43 5.48
N LYS A 75 17.69 2.22 4.52
CA LYS A 75 18.87 1.86 3.69
C LYS A 75 20.13 1.68 4.51
#